data_AF-A0A5A5TZM0-F1
#
_entry.id   AF-A0A5A5TZM0-F1
#
_cell.length_a   1.000
_cell.length_b   1.000
_cell.length_c   1.000
_cell.angle_alpha   90.00
_cell.angle_beta   90.00
_cell.angle_gamma   90.00
#
_symmetry.space_group_name_H-M   'P 1'
#
loop_
_entity.id
_entity.type
_entity.pdbx_description
1 polymer ?
#
loop_
_entity_poly.entity_id
_entity_poly.type
_entity_poly.pdbx_seq_one_letter_code
_entity_poly.pdbx_strand_id
1 'polypeptide(L)'
;MNKLKRWVVASIGAVAFFGAVITGVSANTNGIDVASYQGDTTQYFSSFKQVGDNFTMVKLGGRGGGEGAHYANPKAYNQINSATNAGMQTGGYFWGEFGDSVAEASYHAQLAVQDAQNAGLAKGSYIALDYEAGAGYNKANNTTAILTFMDAIYAAGYKPMFYSYTSYVESFVDLSRINARYPNALWLAWYLTTAHQATPPMQYFPNYSNVKIWQYADNHYGVDGNVMVVGSLDNDTPAENTAKPSNRPSDDQSSNKTHYATFSGVYVADYWTKWYGGYYGVNVDMGIPVIDYNNYMPISALTLTDKYGHKLSNQKIKGNNGQQEYFTLEGEYKVLSQTATSVQVEIAGEPVWMMKSFATIK
;
A
#
# COMPACT_ATOMS: atom_id res chain seq x y z
N MET A 1 9.76 34.09 50.43
CA MET A 1 10.97 33.24 50.44
C MET A 1 10.56 31.79 50.30
N ASN A 2 10.94 31.19 49.16
CA ASN A 2 11.04 29.77 48.78
C ASN A 2 10.44 28.69 49.71
N LYS A 3 9.60 27.82 49.15
CA LYS A 3 10.06 26.56 48.55
C LYS A 3 8.94 25.85 47.76
N LEU A 4 9.16 25.80 46.45
CA LEU A 4 8.44 25.04 45.44
C LEU A 4 8.66 23.53 45.68
N LYS A 5 7.60 22.73 45.86
CA LYS A 5 7.67 21.26 45.77
C LYS A 5 6.94 20.83 44.49
N ARG A 6 7.73 20.38 43.51
CA ARG A 6 7.28 19.72 42.28
C ARG A 6 6.57 18.41 42.65
N TRP A 7 5.32 18.26 42.23
CA TRP A 7 4.66 16.97 42.11
C TRP A 7 4.72 16.56 40.65
N VAL A 8 5.43 15.46 40.38
CA VAL A 8 5.37 14.74 39.12
C VAL A 8 4.13 13.85 39.20
N VAL A 9 3.08 14.20 38.46
CA VAL A 9 1.95 13.31 38.22
C VAL A 9 2.28 12.54 36.95
N ALA A 10 2.64 11.26 37.12
CA ALA A 10 2.70 10.30 36.04
C ALA A 10 1.27 10.00 35.60
N SER A 11 0.83 10.60 34.50
CA SER A 11 -0.45 10.30 33.86
C SER A 11 -0.32 8.97 33.12
N ILE A 12 -0.72 7.87 33.75
CA ILE A 12 -1.04 6.62 33.05
C ILE A 12 -2.32 6.90 32.26
N GLY A 13 -2.17 7.26 30.99
CA GLY A 13 -3.28 7.36 30.05
C GLY A 13 -3.74 5.97 29.65
N ALA A 14 -4.74 5.44 30.34
CA ALA A 14 -5.54 4.34 29.82
C ALA A 14 -6.31 4.85 28.60
N VAL A 15 -5.91 4.45 27.39
CA VAL A 15 -6.70 4.69 26.19
C VAL A 15 -7.83 3.67 26.18
N ALA A 16 -8.99 4.10 26.65
CA ALA A 16 -10.25 3.39 26.47
C ALA A 16 -10.57 3.35 24.97
N PHE A 17 -10.68 2.14 24.41
CA PHE A 17 -11.24 1.89 23.09
C PHE A 17 -12.76 2.10 23.19
N PHE A 18 -13.21 3.35 23.11
CA PHE A 18 -14.60 3.63 22.77
C PHE A 18 -14.74 3.40 21.26
N GLY A 19 -15.47 2.33 20.91
CA GLY A 19 -16.01 2.17 19.56
C GLY A 19 -16.92 3.35 19.26
N ALA A 20 -16.38 4.35 18.55
CA ALA A 20 -17.19 5.39 17.97
C ALA A 20 -17.97 4.77 16.81
N VAL A 21 -19.27 4.57 17.01
CA VAL A 21 -20.22 4.49 15.89
C VAL A 21 -20.07 5.80 15.13
N ILE A 22 -19.51 5.76 13.93
CA ILE A 22 -19.42 6.95 13.07
C ILE A 22 -20.86 7.28 12.63
N THR A 23 -21.48 8.24 13.32
CA THR A 23 -22.68 8.90 12.84
C THR A 23 -22.27 9.97 11.83
N GLY A 24 -22.54 9.73 10.54
CA GLY A 24 -22.40 10.71 9.45
C GLY A 24 -21.22 10.45 8.51
N VAL A 25 -21.40 9.52 7.57
CA VAL A 25 -20.56 9.45 6.35
C VAL A 25 -21.19 10.39 5.32
N SER A 26 -20.47 11.43 4.90
CA SER A 26 -20.93 12.37 3.88
C SER A 26 -20.41 12.01 2.50
N ALA A 27 -21.24 12.19 1.48
CA ALA A 27 -20.79 12.21 0.09
C ALA A 27 -19.97 13.49 -0.13
N ASN A 28 -18.64 13.39 -0.05
CA ASN A 28 -17.78 14.58 -0.13
C ASN A 28 -17.53 14.98 -1.57
N THR A 29 -17.33 14.01 -2.46
CA THR A 29 -16.97 14.27 -3.86
C THR A 29 -17.44 13.10 -4.70
N ASN A 30 -18.29 13.34 -5.69
CA ASN A 30 -18.72 12.33 -6.65
C ASN A 30 -17.71 12.20 -7.79
N GLY A 31 -17.72 11.05 -8.45
CA GLY A 31 -16.87 10.79 -9.60
C GLY A 31 -17.31 9.57 -10.37
N ILE A 32 -16.59 9.30 -11.44
CA ILE A 32 -16.83 8.16 -12.33
C ILE A 32 -15.56 7.34 -12.50
N ASP A 33 -15.66 6.11 -12.97
CA ASP A 33 -14.51 5.40 -13.50
C ASP A 33 -14.76 4.97 -14.95
N VAL A 34 -13.68 4.93 -15.74
CA VAL A 34 -13.74 4.77 -17.19
C VAL A 34 -12.68 3.82 -17.70
N ALA A 35 -13.03 3.06 -18.73
CA ALA A 35 -12.14 2.19 -19.48
C ALA A 35 -12.20 2.53 -20.98
N SER A 36 -11.69 1.64 -21.84
CA SER A 36 -11.74 1.86 -23.30
C SER A 36 -13.15 1.94 -23.89
N TYR A 37 -14.18 1.52 -23.14
CA TYR A 37 -15.57 1.52 -23.59
C TYR A 37 -16.20 2.92 -23.57
N GLN A 38 -15.73 3.79 -22.68
CA GLN A 38 -16.25 5.15 -22.49
C GLN A 38 -15.61 6.18 -23.43
N GLY A 39 -16.16 7.39 -23.45
CA GLY A 39 -15.61 8.52 -24.20
C GLY A 39 -14.28 9.01 -23.63
N ASP A 40 -13.50 9.72 -24.45
CA ASP A 40 -12.18 10.27 -24.10
C ASP A 40 -12.04 11.77 -24.42
N THR A 41 -13.15 12.46 -24.72
CA THR A 41 -13.15 13.89 -25.07
C THR A 41 -13.42 14.79 -23.87
N THR A 42 -12.94 16.03 -23.89
CA THR A 42 -13.24 17.01 -22.83
C THR A 42 -14.74 17.25 -22.67
N GLN A 43 -15.52 17.21 -23.76
CA GLN A 43 -16.98 17.35 -23.71
C GLN A 43 -17.65 16.22 -22.93
N TYR A 44 -17.14 14.99 -23.07
CA TYR A 44 -17.61 13.83 -22.32
C TYR A 44 -17.40 14.01 -20.81
N PHE A 45 -16.20 14.39 -20.37
CA PHE A 45 -15.95 14.65 -18.95
C PHE A 45 -16.69 15.90 -18.44
N SER A 46 -16.86 16.93 -19.29
CA SER A 46 -17.61 18.13 -18.94
C SER A 46 -19.09 17.84 -18.65
N SER A 47 -19.71 16.84 -19.30
CA SER A 47 -21.10 16.49 -18.99
C SER A 47 -21.25 15.87 -17.59
N PHE A 48 -20.26 15.10 -17.13
CA PHE A 48 -20.24 14.58 -15.75
C PHE A 48 -19.94 15.68 -14.74
N LYS A 49 -19.00 16.58 -15.07
CA LYS A 49 -18.72 17.77 -14.26
C LYS A 49 -19.97 18.64 -14.04
N GLN A 50 -20.82 18.77 -15.05
CA GLN A 50 -22.08 19.53 -14.97
C GLN A 50 -23.11 18.91 -14.01
N VAL A 51 -23.07 17.59 -13.80
CA VAL A 51 -23.95 16.89 -12.85
C VAL A 51 -23.30 16.64 -11.48
N GLY A 52 -22.12 17.23 -11.24
CA GLY A 52 -21.48 17.28 -9.92
C GLY A 52 -20.35 16.28 -9.72
N ASP A 53 -19.91 15.56 -10.75
CA ASP A 53 -18.74 14.70 -10.67
C ASP A 53 -17.45 15.50 -10.75
N ASN A 54 -16.53 15.23 -9.83
CA ASN A 54 -15.34 16.04 -9.62
C ASN A 54 -14.04 15.24 -9.76
N PHE A 55 -14.11 13.91 -9.89
CA PHE A 55 -12.95 13.07 -10.16
C PHE A 55 -13.27 11.92 -11.11
N THR A 56 -12.22 11.36 -11.72
CA THR A 56 -12.30 10.10 -12.46
C THR A 56 -11.14 9.15 -12.18
N MET A 57 -11.45 7.85 -12.11
CA MET A 57 -10.45 6.77 -12.12
C MET A 57 -10.39 6.15 -13.53
N VAL A 58 -9.23 6.21 -14.17
CA VAL A 58 -9.05 5.76 -15.55
C VAL A 58 -8.35 4.40 -15.60
N LYS A 59 -8.88 3.42 -16.33
CA LYS A 59 -8.18 2.16 -16.59
C LYS A 59 -6.87 2.46 -17.31
N LEU A 60 -5.75 2.11 -16.69
CA LEU A 60 -4.43 2.27 -17.29
C LEU A 60 -4.11 1.08 -18.18
N GLY A 61 -4.38 -0.11 -17.66
CA GLY A 61 -4.10 -1.37 -18.33
C GLY A 61 -4.62 -2.56 -17.52
N GLY A 62 -4.15 -3.75 -17.89
CA GLY A 62 -4.50 -4.99 -17.23
C GLY A 62 -3.62 -6.15 -17.66
N ARG A 63 -3.50 -7.16 -16.80
CA ARG A 63 -2.81 -8.41 -17.12
C ARG A 63 -3.44 -9.58 -16.37
N GLY A 64 -3.39 -10.75 -17.00
CA GLY A 64 -3.96 -12.00 -16.49
C GLY A 64 -5.41 -12.22 -16.92
N GLY A 65 -5.86 -13.47 -16.82
CA GLY A 65 -7.20 -13.89 -17.25
C GLY A 65 -7.56 -13.41 -18.64
N GLY A 66 -8.68 -12.68 -18.74
CA GLY A 66 -9.20 -12.12 -19.99
C GLY A 66 -8.33 -11.04 -20.64
N GLU A 67 -7.44 -10.39 -19.88
CA GLU A 67 -6.52 -9.36 -20.38
C GLU A 67 -5.23 -9.96 -20.99
N GLY A 68 -5.02 -11.28 -20.81
CA GLY A 68 -3.88 -11.99 -21.39
C GLY A 68 -2.54 -11.49 -20.88
N ALA A 69 -1.57 -11.37 -21.78
CA ALA A 69 -0.18 -11.03 -21.43
C ALA A 69 0.01 -9.56 -21.03
N HIS A 70 -0.68 -8.62 -21.67
CA HIS A 70 -0.70 -7.22 -21.27
C HIS A 70 -1.73 -6.51 -22.14
N TYR A 71 -2.67 -5.86 -21.50
CA TYR A 71 -3.58 -4.93 -22.13
C TYR A 71 -3.23 -3.52 -21.65
N ALA A 72 -3.03 -2.59 -22.59
CA ALA A 72 -2.93 -1.18 -22.31
C ALA A 72 -4.18 -0.48 -22.84
N ASN A 73 -4.81 0.37 -22.02
CA ASN A 73 -6.00 1.10 -22.47
C ASN A 73 -5.60 2.16 -23.52
N PRO A 74 -6.03 2.03 -24.78
CA PRO A 74 -5.62 2.96 -25.85
C PRO A 74 -6.16 4.38 -25.65
N LYS A 75 -7.16 4.56 -24.78
CA LYS A 75 -7.76 5.87 -24.48
C LYS A 75 -7.20 6.54 -23.23
N ALA A 76 -6.37 5.86 -22.44
CA ALA A 76 -5.95 6.36 -21.12
C ALA A 76 -5.33 7.76 -21.17
N TYR A 77 -4.43 8.02 -22.13
CA TYR A 77 -3.83 9.34 -22.33
C TYR A 77 -4.88 10.43 -22.59
N ASN A 78 -5.79 10.21 -23.52
CA ASN A 78 -6.84 11.17 -23.85
C ASN A 78 -7.82 11.34 -22.68
N GLN A 79 -8.18 10.25 -21.98
CA GLN A 79 -9.09 10.28 -20.84
C GLN A 79 -8.52 11.11 -19.69
N ILE A 80 -7.26 10.91 -19.32
CA ILE A 80 -6.60 11.69 -18.25
C ILE A 80 -6.51 13.17 -18.63
N ASN A 81 -6.05 13.48 -19.85
CA ASN A 81 -5.89 14.88 -20.29
C ASN A 81 -7.25 15.58 -20.42
N SER A 82 -8.25 14.92 -21.01
CA SER A 82 -9.59 15.48 -21.20
C SER A 82 -10.32 15.71 -19.88
N ALA A 83 -10.20 14.78 -18.92
CA ALA A 83 -10.79 14.95 -17.59
C ALA A 83 -10.13 16.10 -16.82
N THR A 84 -8.80 16.20 -16.89
CA THR A 84 -8.04 17.31 -16.29
C THR A 84 -8.46 18.65 -16.89
N ASN A 85 -8.60 18.72 -18.22
CA ASN A 85 -9.08 19.92 -18.93
C ASN A 85 -10.53 20.29 -18.59
N ALA A 86 -11.36 19.30 -18.26
CA ALA A 86 -12.72 19.52 -17.73
C ALA A 86 -12.74 19.93 -16.25
N GLY A 87 -11.57 20.04 -15.60
CA GLY A 87 -11.44 20.42 -14.19
C GLY A 87 -11.77 19.28 -13.22
N MET A 88 -11.61 18.03 -13.63
CA MET A 88 -11.75 16.85 -12.75
C MET A 88 -10.38 16.42 -12.20
N GLN A 89 -10.36 15.90 -10.97
CA GLN A 89 -9.19 15.19 -10.45
C GLN A 89 -9.07 13.83 -11.16
N THR A 90 -7.84 13.36 -11.39
CA THR A 90 -7.59 12.09 -12.09
C THR A 90 -6.76 11.13 -11.24
N GLY A 91 -7.19 9.87 -11.24
CA GLY A 91 -6.45 8.70 -10.77
C GLY A 91 -6.47 7.59 -11.83
N GLY A 92 -5.73 6.53 -11.59
CA GLY A 92 -5.69 5.36 -12.47
C GLY A 92 -6.07 4.08 -11.75
N TYR A 93 -6.42 3.04 -12.51
CA TYR A 93 -6.51 1.67 -11.99
C TYR A 93 -5.94 0.66 -12.98
N PHE A 94 -5.57 -0.52 -12.48
CA PHE A 94 -4.98 -1.59 -13.26
C PHE A 94 -5.62 -2.93 -12.90
N TRP A 95 -6.14 -3.64 -13.90
CA TRP A 95 -6.69 -4.99 -13.71
C TRP A 95 -5.57 -6.00 -13.43
N GLY A 96 -5.61 -6.63 -12.26
CA GLY A 96 -4.58 -7.57 -11.83
C GLY A 96 -5.15 -8.95 -11.51
N GLU A 97 -4.98 -9.91 -12.42
CA GLU A 97 -5.33 -11.31 -12.16
C GLU A 97 -4.05 -12.16 -11.98
N PHE A 98 -3.40 -12.00 -10.83
CA PHE A 98 -2.13 -12.67 -10.47
C PHE A 98 -2.25 -13.68 -9.32
N GLY A 99 -3.47 -13.92 -8.83
CA GLY A 99 -3.73 -14.81 -7.69
C GLY A 99 -2.91 -14.45 -6.46
N ASP A 100 -2.19 -15.42 -5.92
CA ASP A 100 -1.33 -15.25 -4.75
C ASP A 100 0.17 -15.15 -5.08
N SER A 101 0.52 -14.93 -6.35
CA SER A 101 1.90 -14.82 -6.80
C SER A 101 2.48 -13.42 -6.56
N VAL A 102 3.43 -13.33 -5.64
CA VAL A 102 4.19 -12.11 -5.33
C VAL A 102 5.03 -11.65 -6.54
N ALA A 103 5.58 -12.59 -7.31
CA ALA A 103 6.38 -12.28 -8.50
C ALA A 103 5.52 -11.68 -9.61
N GLU A 104 4.35 -12.27 -9.90
CA GLU A 104 3.42 -11.69 -10.88
C GLU A 104 2.87 -10.36 -10.37
N ALA A 105 2.51 -10.23 -9.09
CA ALA A 105 2.06 -8.95 -8.53
C ALA A 105 3.09 -7.81 -8.72
N SER A 106 4.38 -8.11 -8.52
CA SER A 106 5.47 -7.17 -8.77
C SER A 106 5.55 -6.76 -10.24
N TYR A 107 5.41 -7.73 -11.15
CA TYR A 107 5.44 -7.47 -12.59
C TYR A 107 4.21 -6.68 -13.06
N HIS A 108 3.02 -6.99 -12.54
CA HIS A 108 1.80 -6.22 -12.82
C HIS A 108 1.94 -4.77 -12.34
N ALA A 109 2.58 -4.52 -11.18
CA ALA A 109 2.82 -3.17 -10.72
C ALA A 109 3.79 -2.40 -11.63
N GLN A 110 4.82 -3.05 -12.18
CA GLN A 110 5.72 -2.43 -13.15
C GLN A 110 4.97 -2.00 -14.42
N LEU A 111 4.08 -2.87 -14.92
CA LEU A 111 3.22 -2.56 -16.07
C LEU A 111 2.25 -1.41 -15.76
N ALA A 112 1.61 -1.43 -14.59
CA ALA A 112 0.73 -0.34 -14.14
C ALA A 112 1.45 1.01 -14.06
N VAL A 113 2.68 1.02 -13.54
CA VAL A 113 3.53 2.23 -13.49
C VAL A 113 3.91 2.70 -14.90
N GLN A 114 4.28 1.77 -15.78
CA GLN A 114 4.63 2.09 -17.16
C GLN A 114 3.43 2.68 -17.92
N ASP A 115 2.25 2.08 -17.78
CA ASP A 115 1.03 2.58 -18.42
C ASP A 115 0.58 3.91 -17.83
N ALA A 116 0.71 4.12 -16.51
CA ALA A 116 0.48 5.41 -15.87
C ALA A 116 1.36 6.51 -16.46
N GLN A 117 2.66 6.22 -16.65
CA GLN A 117 3.60 7.16 -17.25
C GLN A 117 3.26 7.44 -18.72
N ASN A 118 2.93 6.42 -19.50
CA ASN A 118 2.53 6.55 -20.89
C ASN A 118 1.24 7.38 -21.05
N ALA A 119 0.31 7.22 -20.11
CA ALA A 119 -0.94 7.98 -20.08
C ALA A 119 -0.78 9.41 -19.53
N GLY A 120 0.42 9.77 -19.04
CA GLY A 120 0.69 11.10 -18.47
C GLY A 120 0.09 11.31 -17.08
N LEU A 121 -0.19 10.25 -16.33
CA LEU A 121 -0.70 10.35 -14.97
C LEU A 121 0.35 10.98 -14.05
N ALA A 122 -0.02 12.08 -13.39
CA ALA A 122 0.86 12.82 -12.49
C ALA A 122 1.31 11.96 -11.29
N LYS A 123 2.57 12.11 -10.88
CA LYS A 123 3.04 11.54 -9.60
C LYS A 123 2.23 12.13 -8.45
N GLY A 124 2.01 11.34 -7.40
CA GLY A 124 1.11 11.69 -6.30
C GLY A 124 -0.38 11.37 -6.55
N SER A 125 -0.78 11.09 -7.80
CA SER A 125 -2.11 10.51 -8.09
C SER A 125 -2.24 9.09 -7.56
N TYR A 126 -3.48 8.65 -7.34
CA TYR A 126 -3.78 7.27 -6.98
C TYR A 126 -3.64 6.32 -8.17
N ILE A 127 -3.11 5.12 -7.92
CA ILE A 127 -3.25 3.95 -8.79
C ILE A 127 -3.88 2.83 -7.98
N ALA A 128 -5.09 2.43 -8.35
CA ALA A 128 -5.79 1.30 -7.74
C ALA A 128 -5.38 -0.02 -8.40
N LEU A 129 -5.14 -1.04 -7.58
CA LEU A 129 -5.21 -2.42 -8.02
C LEU A 129 -6.68 -2.82 -8.12
N ASP A 130 -7.11 -3.21 -9.30
CA ASP A 130 -8.41 -3.85 -9.53
C ASP A 130 -8.22 -5.37 -9.47
N TYR A 131 -8.68 -5.97 -8.37
CA TYR A 131 -8.49 -7.39 -8.05
C TYR A 131 -9.83 -8.05 -7.72
N GLU A 132 -10.44 -8.60 -8.76
CA GLU A 132 -11.82 -9.11 -8.74
C GLU A 132 -11.95 -10.56 -9.24
N ALA A 133 -10.84 -11.14 -9.70
CA ALA A 133 -10.77 -12.49 -10.23
C ALA A 133 -9.39 -13.15 -9.97
N GLY A 134 -9.34 -14.47 -10.19
CA GLY A 134 -8.11 -15.26 -10.19
C GLY A 134 -7.42 -15.45 -8.83
N ALA A 135 -8.08 -15.15 -7.70
CA ALA A 135 -7.52 -15.36 -6.37
C ALA A 135 -7.12 -16.83 -6.13
N GLY A 136 -5.98 -17.02 -5.45
CA GLY A 136 -5.60 -18.30 -4.88
C GLY A 136 -6.48 -18.67 -3.68
N TYR A 137 -6.40 -19.93 -3.26
CA TYR A 137 -7.20 -20.44 -2.14
C TYR A 137 -6.79 -19.84 -0.78
N ASN A 138 -5.54 -19.39 -0.63
CA ASN A 138 -5.04 -18.87 0.63
C ASN A 138 -5.19 -17.34 0.69
N LYS A 139 -6.15 -16.88 1.51
CA LYS A 139 -6.41 -15.46 1.76
C LYS A 139 -5.15 -14.68 2.19
N ALA A 140 -4.30 -15.25 3.04
CA ALA A 140 -3.10 -14.58 3.52
C ALA A 140 -2.05 -14.41 2.42
N ASN A 141 -1.95 -15.36 1.48
CA ASN A 141 -1.03 -15.27 0.34
C ASN A 141 -1.55 -14.27 -0.71
N ASN A 142 -2.85 -14.31 -1.07
CA ASN A 142 -3.48 -13.29 -1.93
C ASN A 142 -3.20 -11.89 -1.39
N THR A 143 -3.42 -11.70 -0.08
CA THR A 143 -3.18 -10.41 0.59
C THR A 143 -1.71 -9.99 0.54
N THR A 144 -0.77 -10.95 0.55
CA THR A 144 0.66 -10.65 0.40
C THR A 144 0.98 -10.18 -1.03
N ALA A 145 0.42 -10.83 -2.04
CA ALA A 145 0.57 -10.41 -3.44
C ALA A 145 -0.07 -9.03 -3.69
N ILE A 146 -1.29 -8.79 -3.19
CA ILE A 146 -1.95 -7.48 -3.25
C ILE A 146 -1.08 -6.38 -2.64
N LEU A 147 -0.55 -6.60 -1.43
CA LEU A 147 0.31 -5.61 -0.78
C LEU A 147 1.61 -5.39 -1.56
N THR A 148 2.17 -6.43 -2.17
CA THR A 148 3.36 -6.30 -3.03
C THR A 148 3.11 -5.36 -4.21
N PHE A 149 1.96 -5.50 -4.87
CA PHE A 149 1.58 -4.57 -5.93
C PHE A 149 1.48 -3.13 -5.41
N MET A 150 0.74 -2.94 -4.30
CA MET A 150 0.53 -1.62 -3.70
C MET A 150 1.86 -0.96 -3.26
N ASP A 151 2.78 -1.74 -2.72
CA ASP A 151 4.10 -1.30 -2.31
C ASP A 151 4.95 -0.80 -3.48
N ALA A 152 4.88 -1.50 -4.62
CA ALA A 152 5.58 -1.09 -5.82
C ALA A 152 4.99 0.20 -6.43
N ILE A 153 3.65 0.37 -6.39
CA ILE A 153 3.00 1.63 -6.78
C ILE A 153 3.48 2.79 -5.89
N TYR A 154 3.52 2.55 -4.57
CA TYR A 154 4.01 3.53 -3.60
C TYR A 154 5.46 3.93 -3.86
N ALA A 155 6.34 2.94 -4.03
CA ALA A 155 7.75 3.15 -4.34
C ALA A 155 7.98 3.89 -5.66
N ALA A 156 7.06 3.77 -6.62
CA ALA A 156 7.09 4.52 -7.86
C ALA A 156 6.61 5.97 -7.71
N GLY A 157 6.22 6.45 -6.52
CA GLY A 157 5.79 7.83 -6.28
C GLY A 157 4.32 8.10 -6.59
N TYR A 158 3.49 7.05 -6.66
CA TYR A 158 2.03 7.15 -6.73
C TYR A 158 1.41 6.72 -5.40
N LYS A 159 0.13 7.04 -5.17
CA LYS A 159 -0.58 6.55 -3.98
C LYS A 159 -1.25 5.21 -4.32
N PRO A 160 -0.96 4.11 -3.60
CA PRO A 160 -1.66 2.86 -3.87
C PRO A 160 -3.09 2.92 -3.35
N MET A 161 -3.96 2.19 -4.05
CA MET A 161 -5.34 1.93 -3.64
C MET A 161 -5.67 0.48 -3.98
N PHE A 162 -6.57 -0.13 -3.22
CA PHE A 162 -7.08 -1.47 -3.47
C PHE A 162 -8.56 -1.36 -3.85
N TYR A 163 -8.92 -1.90 -5.01
CA TYR A 163 -10.29 -2.00 -5.52
C TYR A 163 -10.74 -3.46 -5.62
N SER A 164 -11.97 -3.72 -5.18
CA SER A 164 -12.68 -4.99 -5.34
C SER A 164 -14.16 -4.83 -4.91
N TYR A 165 -14.95 -5.90 -5.03
CA TYR A 165 -16.33 -5.95 -4.51
C TYR A 165 -16.44 -6.75 -3.20
N THR A 166 -17.45 -6.40 -2.39
CA THR A 166 -17.66 -6.91 -1.02
C THR A 166 -17.50 -8.43 -0.85
N SER A 167 -18.24 -9.24 -1.62
CA SER A 167 -18.21 -10.71 -1.48
C SER A 167 -16.86 -11.32 -1.87
N TYR A 168 -16.11 -10.70 -2.78
CA TYR A 168 -14.78 -11.16 -3.16
C TYR A 168 -13.77 -10.90 -2.04
N VAL A 169 -13.78 -9.70 -1.48
CA VAL A 169 -12.92 -9.32 -0.34
C VAL A 169 -13.16 -10.25 0.84
N GLU A 170 -14.42 -10.50 1.19
CA GLU A 170 -14.79 -11.39 2.28
C GLU A 170 -14.22 -12.81 2.09
N SER A 171 -14.26 -13.31 0.85
CA SER A 171 -13.80 -14.65 0.52
C SER A 171 -12.26 -14.76 0.46
N PHE A 172 -11.58 -13.78 -0.15
CA PHE A 172 -10.21 -13.97 -0.63
C PHE A 172 -9.17 -13.02 -0.04
N VAL A 173 -9.57 -11.96 0.66
CA VAL A 173 -8.65 -10.92 1.14
C VAL A 173 -8.73 -10.66 2.64
N ASP A 174 -7.59 -10.61 3.31
CA ASP A 174 -7.49 -10.14 4.68
C ASP A 174 -7.36 -8.61 4.66
N LEU A 175 -8.52 -7.97 4.63
CA LEU A 175 -8.63 -6.52 4.54
C LEU A 175 -7.99 -5.80 5.74
N SER A 176 -7.88 -6.45 6.90
CA SER A 176 -7.24 -5.84 8.08
C SER A 176 -5.77 -5.51 7.83
N ARG A 177 -5.06 -6.38 7.10
CA ARG A 177 -3.66 -6.17 6.72
C ARG A 177 -3.48 -5.05 5.71
N ILE A 178 -4.40 -4.94 4.74
CA ILE A 178 -4.40 -3.83 3.78
C ILE A 178 -4.65 -2.52 4.53
N ASN A 179 -5.67 -2.49 5.39
CA ASN A 179 -6.06 -1.29 6.13
C ASN A 179 -4.97 -0.80 7.09
N ALA A 180 -4.28 -1.72 7.75
CA ALA A 180 -3.16 -1.39 8.62
C ALA A 180 -1.97 -0.81 7.86
N ARG A 181 -1.71 -1.30 6.63
CA ARG A 181 -0.58 -0.86 5.81
C ARG A 181 -0.88 0.44 5.06
N TYR A 182 -2.09 0.57 4.55
CA TYR A 182 -2.55 1.69 3.73
C TYR A 182 -3.89 2.21 4.24
N PRO A 183 -3.88 3.10 5.24
CA PRO A 183 -5.09 3.75 5.70
C PRO A 183 -5.69 4.65 4.60
N ASN A 184 -7.02 4.71 4.51
CA ASN A 184 -7.81 5.41 3.51
C ASN A 184 -7.42 5.08 2.06
N ALA A 185 -7.19 3.80 1.76
CA ALA A 185 -6.76 3.32 0.45
C ALA A 185 -7.66 2.21 -0.11
N LEU A 186 -8.89 2.10 0.38
CA LEU A 186 -9.87 1.12 -0.11
C LEU A 186 -10.89 1.81 -1.02
N TRP A 187 -11.03 1.28 -2.23
CA TRP A 187 -12.14 1.53 -3.14
C TRP A 187 -13.02 0.27 -3.17
N LEU A 188 -14.27 0.36 -2.72
CA LEU A 188 -15.10 -0.83 -2.55
C LEU A 188 -16.37 -0.72 -3.39
N ALA A 189 -16.67 -1.76 -4.16
CA ALA A 189 -17.92 -1.88 -4.90
C ALA A 189 -19.01 -2.55 -4.06
N TRP A 190 -20.16 -1.88 -3.99
CA TRP A 190 -21.40 -2.42 -3.45
C TRP A 190 -22.58 -1.62 -4.02
N TYR A 191 -23.47 -2.29 -4.74
CA TYR A 191 -24.59 -1.64 -5.43
C TYR A 191 -25.92 -2.03 -4.78
N LEU A 192 -26.79 -1.04 -4.57
CA LEU A 192 -28.15 -1.30 -4.12
C LEU A 192 -28.98 -1.97 -5.23
N THR A 193 -28.74 -1.57 -6.48
CA THR A 193 -29.39 -2.08 -7.69
C THR A 193 -28.47 -1.85 -8.89
N THR A 194 -28.78 -2.50 -10.02
CA THR A 194 -28.15 -2.25 -11.33
C THR A 194 -28.96 -1.27 -12.20
N ALA A 195 -30.08 -0.76 -11.66
CA ALA A 195 -30.83 0.31 -12.28
C ALA A 195 -30.08 1.64 -12.17
N HIS A 196 -30.50 2.62 -12.98
CA HIS A 196 -29.87 3.93 -13.01
C HIS A 196 -29.86 4.62 -11.61
N GLN A 197 -28.69 5.05 -11.15
CA GLN A 197 -28.48 5.75 -9.89
C GLN A 197 -27.69 7.05 -10.08
N ALA A 198 -28.38 8.19 -9.99
CA ALA A 198 -27.78 9.52 -10.16
C ALA A 198 -26.95 10.00 -8.96
N THR A 199 -27.24 9.52 -7.75
CA THR A 199 -26.57 9.95 -6.52
C THR A 199 -26.32 8.76 -5.59
N PRO A 200 -25.25 8.77 -4.79
CA PRO A 200 -24.95 7.68 -3.86
C PRO A 200 -26.02 7.59 -2.78
N PRO A 201 -26.66 6.43 -2.57
CA PRO A 201 -27.67 6.28 -1.54
C PRO A 201 -26.99 6.04 -0.19
N MET A 202 -26.47 7.12 0.41
CA MET A 202 -25.56 7.10 1.57
C MET A 202 -26.09 6.32 2.78
N GLN A 203 -27.41 6.15 2.94
CA GLN A 203 -27.98 5.30 3.99
C GLN A 203 -27.61 3.81 3.87
N TYR A 204 -27.11 3.38 2.71
CA TYR A 204 -26.64 2.02 2.47
C TYR A 204 -25.11 1.94 2.29
N PHE A 205 -24.38 2.99 2.65
CA PHE A 205 -22.92 2.97 2.60
C PHE A 205 -22.38 1.73 3.33
N PRO A 206 -21.50 0.93 2.69
CA PRO A 206 -21.05 -0.34 3.26
C PRO A 206 -20.23 -0.08 4.53
N ASN A 207 -20.58 -0.76 5.62
CA ASN A 207 -19.94 -0.59 6.93
C ASN A 207 -18.55 -1.27 7.01
N TYR A 208 -17.62 -0.83 6.17
CA TYR A 208 -16.22 -1.24 6.19
C TYR A 208 -15.35 -0.09 6.66
N SER A 209 -14.43 -0.38 7.56
CA SER A 209 -13.36 0.56 7.89
C SER A 209 -12.53 0.85 6.64
N ASN A 210 -11.95 2.05 6.56
CA ASN A 210 -10.90 2.42 5.60
C ASN A 210 -11.34 2.67 4.15
N VAL A 211 -12.63 2.53 3.85
CA VAL A 211 -13.20 2.91 2.55
C VAL A 211 -12.96 4.40 2.31
N LYS A 212 -12.22 4.72 1.25
CA LYS A 212 -12.04 6.08 0.73
C LYS A 212 -12.99 6.36 -0.43
N ILE A 213 -13.14 5.39 -1.34
CA ILE A 213 -14.07 5.46 -2.48
C ILE A 213 -15.09 4.34 -2.37
N TRP A 214 -16.36 4.66 -2.56
CA TRP A 214 -17.42 3.68 -2.74
C TRP A 214 -17.94 3.76 -4.18
N GLN A 215 -17.83 2.66 -4.92
CA GLN A 215 -18.54 2.50 -6.19
C GLN A 215 -19.95 2.02 -5.87
N TYR A 216 -20.92 2.92 -6.03
CA TYR A 216 -22.29 2.74 -5.56
C TYR A 216 -23.25 2.31 -6.67
N ALA A 217 -22.80 2.35 -7.93
CA ALA A 217 -23.59 2.02 -9.10
C ALA A 217 -22.69 1.57 -10.26
N ASP A 218 -23.18 0.61 -11.04
CA ASP A 218 -22.68 0.26 -12.38
C ASP A 218 -23.44 1.01 -13.50
N ASN A 219 -24.36 1.91 -13.12
CA ASN A 219 -25.18 2.69 -14.03
C ASN A 219 -25.49 4.09 -13.47
N HIS A 220 -24.47 4.91 -13.35
CA HIS A 220 -24.53 6.35 -13.16
C HIS A 220 -24.47 7.04 -14.52
N TYR A 221 -25.63 7.38 -15.10
CA TYR A 221 -25.72 7.91 -16.47
C TYR A 221 -25.01 7.05 -17.54
N GLY A 222 -25.00 5.71 -17.38
CA GLY A 222 -24.37 4.78 -18.30
C GLY A 222 -22.87 4.54 -18.09
N VAL A 223 -22.32 4.95 -16.94
CA VAL A 223 -20.97 4.60 -16.47
C VAL A 223 -20.98 4.21 -15.00
N ASP A 224 -19.86 3.74 -14.47
CA ASP A 224 -19.74 3.37 -13.07
C ASP A 224 -19.64 4.63 -12.20
N GLY A 225 -20.47 4.68 -11.14
CA GLY A 225 -20.65 5.81 -10.25
C GLY A 225 -19.95 5.64 -8.92
N ASN A 226 -19.16 6.66 -8.54
CA ASN A 226 -18.31 6.63 -7.36
C ASN A 226 -18.55 7.83 -6.45
N VAL A 227 -18.29 7.64 -5.16
CA VAL A 227 -18.26 8.71 -4.18
C VAL A 227 -17.06 8.55 -3.25
N MET A 228 -16.31 9.64 -3.05
CA MET A 228 -15.34 9.73 -1.98
C MET A 228 -16.05 10.06 -0.67
N VAL A 229 -15.85 9.19 0.31
CA VAL A 229 -16.44 9.31 1.66
C VAL A 229 -15.49 9.96 2.66
N VAL A 230 -14.22 10.15 2.26
CA VAL A 230 -13.20 10.89 3.02
C VAL A 230 -12.37 11.76 2.06
N GLY A 231 -12.45 13.08 2.23
CA GLY A 231 -11.55 14.05 1.59
C GLY A 231 -11.63 14.10 0.05
N SER A 232 -10.47 14.34 -0.59
CA SER A 232 -10.29 14.36 -2.05
C SER A 232 -9.24 13.33 -2.50
N LEU A 233 -8.91 13.24 -3.80
CA LEU A 233 -7.74 12.45 -4.25
C LEU A 233 -6.41 13.05 -3.75
N ASP A 234 -6.42 14.32 -3.33
CA ASP A 234 -5.29 15.04 -2.72
C ASP A 234 -4.04 15.01 -3.62
N ASN A 235 -4.20 15.05 -4.95
CA ASN A 235 -3.15 14.81 -5.95
C ASN A 235 -1.88 15.67 -5.76
N ASP A 236 -2.01 16.84 -5.12
CA ASP A 236 -0.91 17.76 -4.82
C ASP A 236 -0.03 17.32 -3.64
N THR A 237 -0.41 16.27 -2.91
CA THR A 237 0.39 15.69 -1.83
C THR A 237 1.26 14.56 -2.39
N PRO A 238 2.60 14.68 -2.39
CA PRO A 238 3.50 13.60 -2.78
C PRO A 238 3.25 12.34 -1.96
N ALA A 239 3.38 11.16 -2.57
CA ALA A 239 3.20 9.87 -1.88
C ALA A 239 4.06 9.77 -0.61
N GLU A 240 5.26 10.38 -0.64
CA GLU A 240 6.23 10.49 0.47
C GLU A 240 5.71 11.26 1.72
N ASN A 241 4.53 11.87 1.69
CA ASN A 241 3.91 12.50 2.87
C ASN A 241 2.83 11.64 3.54
N THR A 242 2.61 10.41 3.09
CA THR A 242 1.83 9.43 3.86
C THR A 242 2.74 8.80 4.91
N ALA A 243 2.35 8.87 6.19
CA ALA A 243 3.16 8.40 7.30
C ALA A 243 3.53 6.91 7.12
N LYS A 244 4.78 6.58 7.49
CA LYS A 244 5.30 5.21 7.57
C LYS A 244 4.29 4.27 8.26
N PRO A 245 3.93 3.12 7.68
CA PRO A 245 3.13 2.13 8.39
C PRO A 245 3.95 1.52 9.52
N SER A 246 3.62 1.88 10.75
CA SER A 246 3.92 1.06 11.92
C SER A 246 2.81 0.01 12.03
N ASN A 247 3.20 -1.26 11.91
CA ASN A 247 2.41 -2.46 12.21
C ASN A 247 1.66 -3.07 11.01
N ARG A 248 2.12 -4.25 10.58
CA ARG A 248 1.29 -5.28 9.93
C ARG A 248 0.62 -6.09 11.04
N PRO A 249 -0.67 -6.47 10.93
CA PRO A 249 -1.31 -7.38 11.89
C PRO A 249 -0.54 -8.70 11.98
N SER A 250 -0.31 -9.14 13.21
CA SER A 250 0.27 -10.45 13.53
C SER A 250 -0.71 -11.56 13.18
N ASP A 251 -0.32 -12.49 12.32
CA ASP A 251 -0.82 -13.85 12.46
C ASP A 251 -0.08 -14.45 13.66
N ASP A 252 -0.84 -15.04 14.58
CA ASP A 252 -0.41 -15.75 15.79
C ASP A 252 -0.21 -14.90 17.07
N GLN A 253 -1.34 -14.59 17.72
CA GLN A 253 -1.37 -14.30 19.16
C GLN A 253 -1.32 -15.61 19.94
N SER A 254 -0.11 -16.08 20.26
CA SER A 254 0.09 -16.98 21.39
C SER A 254 1.10 -16.41 22.40
N SER A 255 0.57 -16.04 23.57
CA SER A 255 1.25 -15.69 24.83
C SER A 255 1.92 -14.31 24.97
N ASN A 256 1.50 -13.57 26.01
CA ASN A 256 2.00 -12.28 26.50
C ASN A 256 3.46 -12.33 27.03
N LYS A 257 4.42 -12.71 26.20
CA LYS A 257 5.85 -12.48 26.48
C LYS A 257 6.44 -11.62 25.38
N THR A 258 7.21 -10.59 25.75
CA THR A 258 8.06 -9.89 24.80
C THR A 258 9.17 -10.85 24.40
N HIS A 259 9.22 -11.19 23.12
CA HIS A 259 10.26 -12.05 22.57
C HIS A 259 11.36 -11.18 21.95
N TYR A 260 12.59 -11.68 21.98
CA TYR A 260 13.73 -11.02 21.35
C TYR A 260 14.39 -11.95 20.35
N ALA A 261 14.83 -11.37 19.24
CA ALA A 261 15.58 -12.06 18.20
C ALA A 261 17.06 -11.64 18.25
N THR A 262 17.96 -12.61 18.13
CA THR A 262 19.39 -12.37 17.91
C THR A 262 19.85 -12.95 16.58
N PHE A 263 20.82 -12.29 15.95
CA PHE A 263 21.40 -12.67 14.66
C PHE A 263 22.91 -12.85 14.86
N SER A 264 23.44 -14.04 14.58
CA SER A 264 24.83 -14.41 14.93
C SER A 264 25.75 -14.59 13.72
N GLY A 265 25.32 -14.16 12.53
CA GLY A 265 26.07 -14.32 11.28
C GLY A 265 26.85 -13.06 10.87
N VAL A 266 27.74 -13.26 9.90
CA VAL A 266 28.32 -12.21 9.06
C VAL A 266 27.55 -12.24 7.75
N TYR A 267 26.92 -11.12 7.40
CA TYR A 267 26.00 -11.03 6.29
C TYR A 267 26.58 -10.17 5.18
N VAL A 268 26.21 -10.47 3.95
CA VAL A 268 26.58 -9.67 2.78
C VAL A 268 25.57 -8.54 2.63
N ALA A 269 26.02 -7.32 2.39
CA ALA A 269 25.14 -6.28 1.87
C ALA A 269 25.05 -6.45 0.35
N ASP A 270 24.00 -7.10 -0.15
CA ASP A 270 23.77 -7.33 -1.58
C ASP A 270 23.62 -6.01 -2.35
N TYR A 271 22.94 -5.04 -1.73
CA TYR A 271 22.90 -3.66 -2.19
C TYR A 271 22.59 -2.68 -1.05
N TRP A 272 22.99 -1.43 -1.28
CA TRP A 272 22.59 -0.29 -0.46
C TRP A 272 21.52 0.48 -1.21
N THR A 273 20.46 0.85 -0.53
CA THR A 273 19.37 1.62 -1.12
C THR A 273 19.06 2.85 -0.29
N LYS A 274 18.49 3.86 -0.95
CA LYS A 274 18.00 5.07 -0.30
C LYS A 274 16.47 4.99 -0.26
N TRP A 275 15.91 5.17 0.93
CA TRP A 275 14.48 5.17 1.15
C TRP A 275 14.13 6.25 2.17
N TYR A 276 13.13 7.07 1.91
CA TYR A 276 12.69 8.12 2.84
C TYR A 276 13.82 9.03 3.40
N GLY A 277 14.78 9.41 2.56
CA GLY A 277 15.94 10.22 2.99
C GLY A 277 16.99 9.46 3.83
N GLY A 278 16.70 8.23 4.25
CA GLY A 278 17.62 7.33 4.95
C GLY A 278 18.36 6.38 4.00
N TYR A 279 19.45 5.81 4.52
CA TYR A 279 20.23 4.77 3.84
C TYR A 279 19.98 3.42 4.50
N TYR A 280 19.84 2.39 3.68
CA TYR A 280 19.50 1.05 4.12
C TYR A 280 20.40 0.01 3.46
N GLY A 281 20.76 -1.00 4.23
CA GLY A 281 21.39 -2.22 3.74
C GLY A 281 20.35 -3.29 3.46
N VAL A 282 20.57 -4.06 2.40
CA VAL A 282 19.74 -5.20 2.03
C VAL A 282 20.60 -6.44 1.94
N ASN A 283 20.15 -7.50 2.61
CA ASN A 283 20.62 -8.86 2.37
C ASN A 283 19.45 -9.67 1.81
N VAL A 284 19.61 -10.19 0.60
CA VAL A 284 18.55 -10.88 -0.15
C VAL A 284 18.21 -12.22 0.48
N ASP A 285 19.18 -12.91 1.10
CA ASP A 285 18.95 -14.19 1.76
C ASP A 285 18.16 -14.04 3.07
N MET A 286 18.43 -12.97 3.83
CA MET A 286 17.75 -12.64 5.07
C MET A 286 16.36 -12.05 4.84
N GLY A 287 16.16 -11.34 3.74
CA GLY A 287 14.87 -10.75 3.43
C GLY A 287 13.84 -11.81 3.02
N ILE A 288 12.57 -11.43 3.11
CA ILE A 288 11.46 -12.27 2.65
C ILE A 288 11.25 -11.97 1.16
N PRO A 289 11.37 -12.95 0.26
CA PRO A 289 11.06 -12.72 -1.15
C PRO A 289 9.57 -12.40 -1.35
N VAL A 290 9.21 -11.45 -2.23
CA VAL A 290 10.08 -10.55 -3.00
C VAL A 290 10.64 -9.44 -2.11
N ILE A 291 11.93 -9.15 -2.26
CA ILE A 291 12.62 -8.15 -1.45
C ILE A 291 12.03 -6.76 -1.72
N ASP A 292 11.51 -6.13 -0.67
CA ASP A 292 10.93 -4.81 -0.71
C ASP A 292 11.37 -3.97 0.51
N TYR A 293 10.75 -2.81 0.68
CA TYR A 293 11.11 -1.88 1.76
C TYR A 293 10.89 -2.44 3.17
N ASN A 294 10.11 -3.50 3.34
CA ASN A 294 9.98 -4.17 4.63
C ASN A 294 11.27 -4.89 5.05
N ASN A 295 12.17 -5.20 4.11
CA ASN A 295 13.40 -5.92 4.38
C ASN A 295 14.60 -4.98 4.59
N TYR A 296 14.39 -3.67 4.41
CA TYR A 296 15.46 -2.68 4.43
C TYR A 296 15.93 -2.42 5.86
N MET A 297 17.21 -2.68 6.13
CA MET A 297 17.82 -2.47 7.44
C MET A 297 18.45 -1.08 7.52
N PRO A 298 18.06 -0.22 8.49
CA PRO A 298 18.72 1.06 8.68
C PRO A 298 20.22 0.90 8.87
N ILE A 299 21.03 1.62 8.10
CA ILE A 299 22.51 1.48 8.19
C ILE A 299 23.07 1.81 9.59
N SER A 300 22.32 2.58 10.38
CA SER A 300 22.69 2.94 11.76
C SER A 300 22.72 1.74 12.71
N ALA A 301 22.04 0.64 12.38
CA ALA A 301 22.05 -0.59 13.15
C ALA A 301 23.09 -1.61 12.66
N LEU A 302 23.72 -1.37 11.51
CA LEU A 302 24.65 -2.30 10.90
C LEU A 302 26.08 -2.00 11.37
N THR A 303 26.78 -3.01 11.87
CA THR A 303 28.22 -2.91 12.10
C THR A 303 28.93 -3.46 10.88
N LEU A 304 29.67 -2.62 10.15
CA LEU A 304 30.45 -3.06 9.01
C LEU A 304 31.64 -3.89 9.47
N THR A 305 31.83 -5.04 8.84
CA THR A 305 32.88 -5.99 9.14
C THR A 305 33.65 -6.40 7.88
N ASP A 306 34.79 -7.05 8.07
CA ASP A 306 35.31 -7.92 7.01
C ASP A 306 34.46 -9.21 6.91
N LYS A 307 34.80 -10.06 5.94
CA LYS A 307 34.11 -11.33 5.69
C LYS A 307 34.23 -12.35 6.84
N TYR A 308 35.09 -12.10 7.83
CA TYR A 308 35.28 -12.95 9.00
C TYR A 308 34.58 -12.40 10.25
N GLY A 309 33.90 -11.25 10.13
CA GLY A 309 33.17 -10.61 11.22
C GLY A 309 34.04 -9.70 12.07
N HIS A 310 35.27 -9.39 11.65
CA HIS A 310 36.06 -8.38 12.34
C HIS A 310 35.58 -6.98 11.97
N LYS A 311 35.20 -6.20 13.00
CA LYS A 311 34.72 -4.83 12.85
C LYS A 311 35.73 -3.97 12.09
N LEU A 312 35.25 -3.30 11.03
CA LEU A 312 36.07 -2.36 10.27
C LEU A 312 36.32 -1.10 11.09
N SER A 313 37.53 -0.54 10.98
CA SER A 313 37.85 0.76 11.59
C SER A 313 37.05 1.91 10.96
N ASN A 314 36.69 1.78 9.68
CA ASN A 314 35.84 2.72 8.95
C ASN A 314 34.44 2.13 8.78
N GLN A 315 33.44 2.77 9.40
CA GLN A 315 32.03 2.38 9.36
C GLN A 315 31.23 3.12 8.27
N LYS A 316 31.91 3.62 7.22
CA LYS A 316 31.27 4.28 6.09
C LYS A 316 31.02 3.28 4.96
N ILE A 317 29.75 3.13 4.57
CA ILE A 317 29.34 2.31 3.43
C ILE A 317 29.98 2.85 2.14
N LYS A 318 30.42 1.93 1.27
CA LYS A 318 31.01 2.23 -0.03
C LYS A 318 30.00 2.13 -1.18
N GLY A 319 28.78 1.70 -0.91
CA GLY A 319 27.69 1.73 -1.90
C GLY A 319 27.79 0.61 -2.94
N ASN A 320 28.45 -0.51 -2.63
CA ASN A 320 28.61 -1.64 -3.56
C ASN A 320 29.25 -1.26 -4.90
N ASN A 321 30.20 -0.31 -4.87
CA ASN A 321 31.00 0.15 -6.02
C ASN A 321 32.03 -0.91 -6.49
N GLY A 322 31.58 -2.13 -6.79
CA GLY A 322 32.41 -3.26 -7.23
C GLY A 322 33.18 -3.99 -6.12
N GLN A 323 32.91 -3.69 -4.85
CA GLN A 323 33.43 -4.43 -3.70
C GLN A 323 32.28 -4.89 -2.82
N GLN A 324 32.30 -6.18 -2.47
CA GLN A 324 31.34 -6.77 -1.55
C GLN A 324 31.57 -6.25 -0.14
N GLU A 325 30.52 -5.74 0.49
CA GLU A 325 30.54 -5.24 1.87
C GLU A 325 29.83 -6.24 2.78
N TYR A 326 30.33 -6.36 4.02
CA TYR A 326 29.82 -7.29 5.01
C TYR A 326 29.39 -6.54 6.27
N PHE A 327 28.40 -7.06 6.96
CA PHE A 327 27.91 -6.50 8.21
C PHE A 327 27.48 -7.56 9.21
N THR A 328 27.40 -7.15 10.47
CA THR A 328 26.78 -7.90 11.57
C THR A 328 25.63 -7.08 12.16
N LEU A 329 24.67 -7.79 12.75
CA LEU A 329 23.59 -7.22 13.56
C LEU A 329 23.87 -7.54 15.02
N GLU A 330 24.45 -6.58 15.73
CA GLU A 330 24.85 -6.79 17.13
C GLU A 330 23.66 -6.51 18.06
N GLY A 331 23.39 -7.40 19.02
CA GLY A 331 22.41 -7.20 20.08
C GLY A 331 21.11 -8.01 19.96
N GLU A 332 20.15 -7.64 20.81
CA GLU A 332 18.80 -8.24 20.88
C GLU A 332 17.78 -7.28 20.28
N TYR A 333 17.00 -7.78 19.32
CA TYR A 333 15.99 -7.01 18.61
C TYR A 333 14.61 -7.43 19.06
N LYS A 334 13.78 -6.46 19.44
CA LYS A 334 12.41 -6.74 19.87
C LYS A 334 11.63 -7.38 18.73
N VAL A 335 11.04 -8.55 18.96
CA VAL A 335 10.13 -9.17 18.01
C VAL A 335 8.79 -8.44 18.06
N LEU A 336 8.39 -7.91 16.92
CA LEU A 336 7.12 -7.20 16.72
C LEU A 336 6.02 -8.15 16.23
N SER A 337 6.40 -9.12 15.39
CA SER A 337 5.52 -10.13 14.81
C SER A 337 6.34 -11.31 14.32
N GLN A 338 5.73 -12.47 14.14
CA GLN A 338 6.38 -13.63 13.54
C GLN A 338 5.36 -14.54 12.87
N THR A 339 5.82 -15.35 11.92
CA THR A 339 5.07 -16.46 11.34
C THR A 339 5.83 -17.76 11.56
N ALA A 340 5.40 -18.84 10.91
CA ALA A 340 6.15 -20.09 10.86
C ALA A 340 7.55 -19.91 10.27
N THR A 341 7.71 -19.01 9.28
CA THR A 341 8.93 -18.90 8.46
C THR A 341 9.59 -17.52 8.51
N SER A 342 8.92 -16.51 9.07
CA SER A 342 9.42 -15.14 9.11
C SER A 342 9.31 -14.50 10.49
N VAL A 343 10.09 -13.45 10.72
CA VAL A 343 10.09 -12.64 11.93
C VAL A 343 10.18 -11.16 11.56
N GLN A 344 9.39 -10.33 12.21
CA GLN A 344 9.48 -8.88 12.15
C GLN A 344 10.16 -8.39 13.43
N VAL A 345 11.25 -7.67 13.29
CA VAL A 345 12.04 -7.15 14.40
C VAL A 345 12.13 -5.63 14.34
N GLU A 346 12.23 -4.98 15.50
CA GLU A 346 12.50 -3.54 15.59
C GLU A 346 14.01 -3.28 15.50
N ILE A 347 14.48 -2.69 14.39
CA ILE A 347 15.87 -2.34 14.13
C ILE A 347 15.96 -0.81 14.04
N ALA A 348 16.71 -0.18 14.95
CA ALA A 348 16.84 1.29 15.05
C ALA A 348 15.49 2.04 15.06
N GLY A 349 14.47 1.47 15.73
CA GLY A 349 13.12 2.04 15.79
C GLY A 349 12.27 1.78 14.54
N GLU A 350 12.75 0.96 13.61
CA GLU A 350 12.07 0.61 12.37
C GLU A 350 11.70 -0.87 12.33
N PRO A 351 10.48 -1.24 11.88
CA PRO A 351 10.11 -2.63 11.70
C PRO A 351 10.80 -3.21 10.45
N VAL A 352 11.51 -4.32 10.61
CA VAL A 352 12.20 -5.03 9.51
C VAL A 352 11.78 -6.50 9.50
N TRP A 353 11.28 -6.97 8.36
CA TRP A 353 10.89 -8.35 8.12
C TRP A 353 12.06 -9.17 7.58
N MET A 354 12.30 -10.32 8.21
CA MET A 354 13.37 -11.24 7.90
C MET A 354 12.90 -12.69 7.93
N MET A 355 13.62 -13.56 7.24
CA MET A 355 13.46 -15.01 7.32
C MET A 355 13.86 -15.49 8.72
N LYS A 356 12.96 -16.24 9.36
CA LYS A 356 13.13 -16.74 10.74
C LYS A 356 14.30 -17.71 10.87
N SER A 357 14.73 -18.34 9.78
CA SER A 357 15.94 -19.18 9.72
C SER A 357 17.23 -18.45 10.08
N PHE A 358 17.25 -17.11 10.04
CA PHE A 358 18.40 -16.29 10.41
C PHE A 358 18.36 -15.79 11.86
N ALA A 359 17.22 -15.95 12.53
CA ALA A 359 16.97 -15.41 13.86
C ALA A 359 16.90 -16.53 14.91
N THR A 360 17.56 -16.33 16.04
CA THR A 360 17.28 -17.09 17.26
C THR A 360 16.32 -16.28 18.12
N ILE A 361 15.09 -16.78 18.31
CA ILE A 361 14.05 -16.11 19.11
C ILE A 361 14.07 -16.68 20.53
N LYS A 362 14.07 -15.79 21.53
CA LYS A 362 14.07 -16.13 22.97
C LYS A 362 12.92 -15.47 23.70
#